data_AF-A0A5C7T2I6-F1
#
_entry.id   AF-A0A5C7T2I6-F1
#
_cell.length_a   1.000
_cell.length_b   1.000
_cell.length_c   1.000
_cell.angle_alpha   90.00
_cell.angle_beta   90.00
_cell.angle_gamma   90.00
#
_symmetry.space_group_name_H-M   'P 1'
#
loop_
_entity.id
_entity.type
_entity.pdbx_description
1 polymer ?
#
loop_
_entity_poly.entity_id
_entity_poly.type
_entity_poly.pdbx_seq_one_letter_code
_entity_poly.pdbx_strand_id
1 'polypeptide(L)'
;MCYARKLCLAAKSQVMDMFQEARLGKAVDPSTTLPLVGEIAASVLRQPHALISVARIKTHDDYTYLHSVAVCALMLSLARHLDLDEEQTRLAGIGGLMHDLGKAAMPLEVLNKPGKLTDAEFAIMKRHPVEGAKMLRAGGAEPGVVDIALHHHEKIDGTGYPDRLAGDAISLLARMGAICDVYDAVTSERAYKKPWDPSAAMRQMAKWEGHFDKRIFHAFVKAVGIYPVGSLVRLSSQRLAVVVEPGMESLLTPKVRVFFSLRSREPIPMQTIDLAATSCKDSITGPEDPTLWNFKNLDDLWME
;
A
#
# COMPACT_ATOMS: atom_id res chain seq x y z
N MET A 1 13.88 9.07 3.78
CA MET A 1 13.96 7.76 4.48
C MET A 1 13.92 7.86 6.00
N CYS A 2 14.91 8.46 6.68
CA CYS A 2 14.99 8.46 8.15
C CYS A 2 13.75 9.03 8.87
N TYR A 3 13.20 10.15 8.41
CA TYR A 3 11.96 10.73 8.96
C TYR A 3 10.75 9.80 8.77
N ALA A 4 10.56 9.25 7.56
CA ALA A 4 9.47 8.32 7.26
C ALA A 4 9.52 7.06 8.15
N ARG A 5 10.72 6.55 8.44
CA ARG A 5 10.91 5.43 9.38
C ARG A 5 10.52 5.77 10.81
N LYS A 6 10.94 6.94 11.30
CA LYS A 6 10.53 7.41 12.64
C LYS A 6 9.02 7.57 12.73
N LEU A 7 8.41 8.16 11.69
CA LEU A 7 6.96 8.31 11.61
C LEU A 7 6.23 6.95 11.61
N CYS A 8 6.65 5.99 10.78
CA CYS A 8 6.04 4.64 10.79
C CYS A 8 6.12 3.96 12.16
N LEU A 9 7.24 4.09 12.88
CA LEU A 9 7.39 3.52 14.22
C LEU A 9 6.45 4.19 15.24
N ALA A 10 6.33 5.51 15.20
CA ALA A 10 5.40 6.24 16.08
C ALA A 10 3.93 5.92 15.73
N ALA A 11 3.61 5.90 14.43
CA ALA A 11 2.29 5.57 13.91
C ALA A 11 1.85 4.16 14.33
N LYS A 12 2.77 3.19 14.29
CA LYS A 12 2.51 1.81 14.70
C LYS A 12 1.90 1.73 16.10
N SER A 13 2.49 2.42 17.08
CA SER A 13 2.00 2.39 18.46
C SER A 13 0.58 2.95 18.54
N GLN A 14 0.32 4.10 17.92
CA GLN A 14 -1.00 4.73 17.95
C GLN A 14 -2.08 3.86 17.29
N VAL A 15 -1.77 3.25 16.13
CA VAL A 15 -2.70 2.35 15.44
C VAL A 15 -2.90 1.07 16.26
N MET A 16 -1.86 0.53 16.90
CA MET A 16 -1.99 -0.60 17.82
C MET A 16 -2.96 -0.30 18.95
N ASP A 17 -2.76 0.83 19.63
CA ASP A 17 -3.59 1.23 20.77
C ASP A 17 -5.05 1.41 20.32
N MET A 18 -5.28 2.08 19.19
CA MET A 18 -6.61 2.24 18.59
C MET A 18 -7.34 0.90 18.36
N PHE A 19 -6.66 -0.11 17.80
CA PHE A 19 -7.24 -1.44 17.57
C PHE A 19 -7.49 -2.21 18.88
N GLN A 20 -6.62 -2.03 19.88
CA GLN A 20 -6.82 -2.64 21.20
C GLN A 20 -8.02 -2.02 21.92
N GLU A 21 -8.19 -0.70 21.87
CA GLU A 21 -9.34 -0.02 22.44
C GLU A 21 -10.65 -0.48 21.77
N ALA A 22 -10.68 -0.57 20.44
CA ALA A 22 -11.81 -1.13 19.71
C ALA A 22 -12.10 -2.58 20.12
N ARG A 23 -11.07 -3.40 20.33
CA ARG A 23 -11.21 -4.80 20.75
C ARG A 23 -11.79 -4.91 22.16
N LEU A 24 -11.50 -3.95 23.05
CA LEU A 24 -12.10 -3.85 24.38
C LEU A 24 -13.52 -3.27 24.34
N GLY A 25 -14.08 -2.99 23.16
CA GLY A 25 -15.43 -2.45 22.98
C GLY A 25 -15.54 -0.95 23.27
N LYS A 26 -14.43 -0.23 23.39
CA LYS A 26 -14.45 1.22 23.50
C LYS A 26 -14.83 1.84 22.16
N ALA A 27 -15.61 2.92 22.20
CA ALA A 27 -15.82 3.74 21.02
C ALA A 27 -14.48 4.40 20.64
N VAL A 28 -14.06 4.21 19.39
CA VAL A 28 -12.86 4.85 18.84
C VAL A 28 -13.31 6.11 18.12
N ASP A 29 -12.95 7.28 18.67
CA ASP A 29 -13.19 8.57 18.04
C ASP A 29 -12.19 8.80 16.90
N PRO A 30 -12.62 8.88 15.62
CA PRO A 30 -11.72 9.12 14.50
C PRO A 30 -10.97 10.45 14.58
N SER A 31 -11.49 11.44 15.31
CA SER A 31 -10.83 12.75 15.48
C SER A 31 -9.45 12.61 16.12
N THR A 32 -9.25 11.59 16.95
CA THR A 32 -7.97 11.26 17.59
C THR A 32 -6.89 10.84 16.58
N THR A 33 -7.29 10.41 15.38
CA THR A 33 -6.37 10.02 14.30
C THR A 33 -5.91 11.20 13.45
N LEU A 34 -6.57 12.37 13.54
CA LEU A 34 -6.29 13.53 12.71
C LEU A 34 -4.82 14.01 12.79
N PRO A 35 -4.18 14.09 13.97
CA PRO A 35 -2.77 14.47 14.05
C PRO A 35 -1.87 13.51 13.26
N LEU A 36 -2.10 12.20 13.41
CA LEU A 36 -1.33 11.18 12.71
C LEU A 36 -1.56 11.24 11.19
N VAL A 37 -2.82 11.37 10.75
CA VAL A 37 -3.14 11.55 9.33
C VAL A 37 -2.48 12.81 8.77
N GLY A 38 -2.43 13.90 9.55
CA GLY A 38 -1.72 15.13 9.18
C GLY A 38 -0.20 14.92 9.04
N GLU A 39 0.42 14.19 9.95
CA GLU A 39 1.85 13.84 9.84
C GLU A 39 2.16 12.95 8.63
N ILE A 40 1.31 11.95 8.37
CA ILE A 40 1.38 11.10 7.19
C ILE A 40 1.23 11.94 5.92
N ALA A 41 0.22 12.83 5.86
CA ALA A 41 -0.01 13.72 4.73
C ALA A 41 1.19 14.64 4.50
N ALA A 42 1.75 15.25 5.55
CA ALA A 42 2.96 16.08 5.46
C ALA A 42 4.18 15.27 4.99
N SER A 43 4.29 14.00 5.39
CA SER A 43 5.35 13.11 4.89
C SER A 43 5.16 12.77 3.41
N VAL A 44 3.93 12.43 2.99
CA VAL A 44 3.59 12.18 1.59
C VAL A 44 3.82 13.43 0.73
N LEU A 45 3.50 14.62 1.24
CA LEU A 45 3.77 15.89 0.56
C LEU A 45 5.26 16.12 0.29
N ARG A 46 6.11 15.81 1.27
CA ARG A 46 7.57 15.98 1.12
C ARG A 46 8.17 14.94 0.20
N GLN A 47 7.78 13.67 0.37
CA GLN A 47 8.33 12.54 -0.36
C GLN A 47 7.23 11.46 -0.50
N PRO A 48 6.40 11.52 -1.56
CA PRO A 48 5.21 10.65 -1.71
C PRO A 48 5.53 9.17 -1.57
N HIS A 49 6.68 8.75 -2.08
CA HIS A 49 7.06 7.34 -2.17
C HIS A 49 7.85 6.85 -0.94
N ALA A 50 8.47 7.74 -0.16
CA ALA A 50 9.31 7.33 0.96
C ALA A 50 8.49 6.64 2.05
N LEU A 51 7.33 7.19 2.40
CA LEU A 51 6.48 6.61 3.43
C LEU A 51 5.84 5.29 2.99
N ILE A 52 5.34 5.23 1.75
CA ILE A 52 4.78 4.00 1.16
C ILE A 52 5.84 2.89 1.17
N SER A 53 7.07 3.21 0.79
CA SER A 53 8.13 2.21 0.71
C SER A 53 8.56 1.72 2.08
N VAL A 54 8.72 2.61 3.05
CA VAL A 54 9.04 2.24 4.44
C VAL A 54 7.92 1.44 5.09
N ALA A 55 6.67 1.82 4.86
CA ALA A 55 5.52 1.11 5.41
C ALA A 55 5.37 -0.29 4.80
N ARG A 56 6.01 -0.62 3.68
CA ARG A 56 6.02 -1.98 3.11
C ARG A 56 7.04 -2.90 3.77
N ILE A 57 8.06 -2.34 4.44
CA ILE A 57 9.08 -3.11 5.16
C ILE A 57 8.55 -3.41 6.58
N LYS A 58 7.88 -4.55 6.74
CA LYS A 58 7.22 -4.94 7.99
C LYS A 58 7.66 -6.35 8.39
N THR A 59 7.89 -6.57 9.68
CA THR A 59 8.00 -7.93 10.23
C THR A 59 6.60 -8.54 10.39
N HIS A 60 6.53 -9.87 10.52
CA HIS A 60 5.25 -10.59 10.62
C HIS A 60 4.33 -10.11 11.76
N ASP A 61 4.91 -9.67 12.88
CA ASP A 61 4.20 -9.19 14.08
C ASP A 61 3.51 -7.83 13.85
N ASP A 62 3.96 -7.07 12.85
CA ASP A 62 3.58 -5.67 12.65
C ASP A 62 2.52 -5.49 11.55
N TYR A 63 2.11 -6.60 10.95
CA TYR A 63 1.43 -6.65 9.65
C TYR A 63 0.20 -5.74 9.58
N THR A 64 -0.75 -5.91 10.51
CA THR A 64 -2.04 -5.19 10.47
C THR A 64 -1.89 -3.69 10.71
N TYR A 65 -0.97 -3.27 11.58
CA TYR A 65 -0.90 -1.87 12.03
C TYR A 65 -0.17 -0.98 11.03
N LEU A 66 0.97 -1.46 10.52
CA LEU A 66 1.68 -0.72 9.48
C LEU A 66 0.91 -0.80 8.14
N HIS A 67 -0.01 -1.76 7.97
CA HIS A 67 -0.89 -1.86 6.80
C HIS A 67 -1.84 -0.67 6.74
N SER A 68 -2.54 -0.36 7.85
CA SER A 68 -3.33 0.86 7.97
C SER A 68 -2.54 2.14 7.63
N VAL A 69 -1.28 2.24 8.09
CA VAL A 69 -0.42 3.40 7.79
C VAL A 69 -0.09 3.46 6.28
N ALA A 70 0.22 2.32 5.66
CA ALA A 70 0.51 2.25 4.23
C ALA A 70 -0.72 2.62 3.39
N VAL A 71 -1.89 2.07 3.71
CA VAL A 71 -3.15 2.34 3.01
C VAL A 71 -3.53 3.82 3.17
N CYS A 72 -3.38 4.40 4.36
CA CYS A 72 -3.55 5.85 4.57
C CYS A 72 -2.63 6.68 3.64
N ALA A 73 -1.33 6.35 3.57
CA ALA A 73 -0.39 7.06 2.71
C ALA A 73 -0.73 6.90 1.21
N LEU A 74 -1.15 5.70 0.78
CA LEU A 74 -1.57 5.42 -0.59
C LEU A 74 -2.85 6.18 -0.96
N MET A 75 -3.83 6.21 -0.06
CA MET A 75 -5.10 6.94 -0.24
C MET A 75 -4.86 8.45 -0.37
N LEU A 76 -4.00 9.02 0.47
CA LEU A 76 -3.61 10.44 0.39
C LEU A 76 -2.88 10.76 -0.92
N SER A 77 -1.97 9.89 -1.35
CA SER A 77 -1.26 10.06 -2.63
C SER A 77 -2.23 10.00 -3.82
N LEU A 78 -3.15 9.03 -3.81
CA LEU A 78 -4.15 8.86 -4.87
C LEU A 78 -5.17 10.02 -4.91
N ALA A 79 -5.65 10.48 -3.75
CA ALA A 79 -6.56 11.62 -3.65
C ALA A 79 -5.96 12.86 -4.31
N ARG A 80 -4.68 13.14 -4.04
CA ARG A 80 -3.95 14.25 -4.67
C ARG A 80 -3.79 14.08 -6.17
N HIS A 81 -3.53 12.86 -6.63
CA HIS A 81 -3.36 12.60 -8.06
C HIS A 81 -4.68 12.66 -8.84
N LEU A 82 -5.81 12.56 -8.14
CA LEU A 82 -7.15 12.74 -8.68
C LEU A 82 -7.66 14.19 -8.50
N ASP A 83 -6.81 15.10 -8.00
CA ASP A 83 -7.14 16.49 -7.71
C ASP A 83 -8.38 16.65 -6.80
N LEU A 84 -8.54 15.72 -5.84
CA LEU A 84 -9.61 15.81 -4.85
C LEU A 84 -9.38 17.01 -3.92
N ASP A 85 -10.47 17.59 -3.43
CA ASP A 85 -10.40 18.70 -2.50
C ASP A 85 -9.82 18.29 -1.14
N GLU A 86 -9.54 19.29 -0.29
CA GLU A 86 -8.92 19.07 1.03
C GLU A 86 -9.76 18.16 1.92
N GLU A 87 -11.08 18.28 1.84
CA GLU A 87 -12.02 17.54 2.66
C GLU A 87 -12.09 16.07 2.22
N GLN A 88 -12.23 15.81 0.93
CA GLN A 88 -12.16 14.47 0.36
C GLN A 88 -10.80 13.81 0.62
N THR A 89 -9.71 14.57 0.53
CA THR A 89 -8.35 14.09 0.84
C THR A 89 -8.23 13.70 2.31
N ARG A 90 -8.79 14.50 3.23
CA ARG A 90 -8.83 14.21 4.66
C ARG A 90 -9.63 12.93 4.94
N LEU A 91 -10.82 12.79 4.36
CA LEU A 91 -11.64 11.58 4.48
C LEU A 91 -10.92 10.35 3.92
N ALA A 92 -10.20 10.48 2.80
CA ALA A 92 -9.41 9.41 2.21
C ALA A 92 -8.30 8.93 3.16
N GLY A 93 -7.60 9.86 3.83
CA GLY A 93 -6.56 9.53 4.81
C GLY A 93 -7.10 8.82 6.04
N ILE A 94 -8.15 9.37 6.67
CA ILE A 94 -8.78 8.75 7.86
C ILE A 94 -9.36 7.39 7.50
N GLY A 95 -10.11 7.31 6.40
CA GLY A 95 -10.67 6.07 5.89
C GLY A 95 -9.60 5.02 5.60
N GLY A 96 -8.50 5.40 4.95
CA GLY A 96 -7.39 4.49 4.71
C GLY A 96 -6.74 3.95 6.00
N LEU A 97 -6.61 4.79 7.03
CA LEU A 97 -6.06 4.36 8.32
C LEU A 97 -7.01 3.42 9.08
N MET A 98 -8.31 3.67 9.00
CA MET A 98 -9.32 3.00 9.82
C MET A 98 -10.15 1.93 9.08
N HIS A 99 -9.94 1.71 7.78
CA HIS A 99 -10.77 0.81 6.95
C HIS A 99 -10.94 -0.59 7.56
N ASP A 100 -9.87 -1.06 8.22
CA ASP A 100 -9.75 -2.40 8.77
C ASP A 100 -10.12 -2.49 10.27
N LEU A 101 -10.61 -1.41 10.89
CA LEU A 101 -10.88 -1.35 12.34
C LEU A 101 -11.74 -2.52 12.83
N GLY A 102 -12.69 -2.99 12.00
CA GLY A 102 -13.55 -4.11 12.34
C GLY A 102 -12.82 -5.44 12.54
N LYS A 103 -11.55 -5.58 12.14
CA LYS A 103 -10.72 -6.75 12.49
C LYS A 103 -10.51 -6.87 14.00
N ALA A 104 -10.69 -5.79 14.76
CA ALA A 104 -10.73 -5.82 16.21
C ALA A 104 -11.85 -6.71 16.78
N ALA A 105 -12.96 -6.88 16.04
CA ALA A 105 -14.07 -7.75 16.41
C ALA A 105 -13.87 -9.22 15.98
N MET A 106 -12.82 -9.53 15.20
CA MET A 106 -12.59 -10.88 14.70
C MET A 106 -11.89 -11.75 15.77
N PRO A 107 -12.22 -13.05 15.84
CA PRO A 107 -11.53 -13.98 16.73
C PRO A 107 -10.03 -14.06 16.41
N LEU A 108 -9.19 -14.10 17.44
CA LEU A 108 -7.73 -14.03 17.28
C LEU A 108 -7.18 -15.25 16.55
N GLU A 109 -7.79 -16.42 16.75
CA GLU A 109 -7.44 -17.67 16.08
C GLU A 109 -7.68 -17.62 14.57
N VAL A 110 -8.68 -16.85 14.11
CA VAL A 110 -8.95 -16.61 12.69
C VAL A 110 -8.02 -15.52 12.16
N LEU A 111 -7.89 -14.42 12.90
CA LEU A 111 -7.09 -13.26 12.49
C LEU A 111 -5.60 -13.59 12.36
N ASN A 112 -5.05 -14.37 13.30
CA ASN A 112 -3.63 -14.72 13.36
C ASN A 112 -3.35 -16.12 12.81
N LYS A 113 -4.29 -16.73 12.08
CA LYS A 113 -4.16 -18.12 11.62
C LYS A 113 -2.88 -18.31 10.82
N PRO A 114 -2.08 -19.34 11.13
CA PRO A 114 -0.86 -19.59 10.42
C PRO A 114 -1.07 -20.29 9.06
N GLY A 115 -1.72 -19.64 8.09
CA GLY A 115 -1.93 -20.18 6.75
C GLY A 115 -3.14 -19.62 6.01
N LYS A 116 -3.65 -20.39 5.03
CA LYS A 116 -4.89 -20.05 4.34
C LYS A 116 -6.09 -20.27 5.28
N LEU A 117 -7.04 -19.34 5.23
CA LEU A 117 -8.33 -19.49 5.89
C LEU A 117 -9.16 -20.56 5.15
N THR A 118 -9.92 -21.35 5.90
CA THR A 118 -11.01 -22.19 5.37
C THR A 118 -12.17 -21.30 4.92
N ASP A 119 -13.13 -21.85 4.16
CA ASP A 119 -14.30 -21.07 3.72
C ASP A 119 -15.12 -20.53 4.89
N ALA A 120 -15.22 -21.28 5.99
CA ALA A 120 -15.91 -20.86 7.21
C ALA A 120 -15.16 -19.73 7.94
N GLU A 121 -13.85 -19.85 8.08
CA GLU A 121 -13.00 -18.80 8.66
C GLU A 121 -13.00 -17.54 7.80
N PHE A 122 -12.99 -17.70 6.47
CA PHE A 122 -13.10 -16.59 5.53
C PHE A 122 -14.48 -15.92 5.62
N ALA A 123 -15.56 -16.68 5.85
CA ALA A 123 -16.88 -16.12 6.11
C ALA A 123 -16.92 -15.27 7.39
N ILE A 124 -16.19 -15.67 8.44
CA ILE A 124 -15.99 -14.84 9.64
C ILE A 124 -15.24 -13.55 9.28
N MET A 125 -14.09 -13.68 8.60
CA MET A 125 -13.27 -12.51 8.23
C MET A 125 -14.04 -11.50 7.37
N LYS A 126 -14.91 -11.95 6.46
CA LYS A 126 -15.77 -11.09 5.62
C LYS A 126 -16.74 -10.20 6.41
N ARG A 127 -16.89 -10.39 7.72
CA ARG A 127 -17.74 -9.56 8.57
C ARG A 127 -17.05 -8.28 9.04
N HIS A 128 -15.73 -8.19 8.96
CA HIS A 128 -15.01 -7.02 9.49
C HIS A 128 -15.42 -5.67 8.87
N PRO A 129 -15.82 -5.55 7.58
CA PRO A 129 -16.26 -4.24 7.06
C PRO A 129 -17.53 -3.76 7.77
N VAL A 130 -18.47 -4.69 8.01
CA VAL A 130 -19.73 -4.41 8.70
C VAL A 130 -19.49 -4.06 10.17
N GLU A 131 -18.64 -4.82 10.87
CA GLU A 131 -18.32 -4.50 12.28
C GLU A 131 -17.52 -3.20 12.40
N GLY A 132 -16.60 -2.92 11.47
CA GLY A 132 -15.85 -1.67 11.40
C GLY A 132 -16.77 -0.47 11.19
N ALA A 133 -17.71 -0.56 10.25
CA ALA A 133 -18.71 0.49 10.03
C ALA A 133 -19.58 0.76 11.27
N LYS A 134 -19.94 -0.28 12.06
CA LYS A 134 -20.66 -0.08 13.32
C LYS A 134 -19.80 0.65 14.36
N MET A 135 -18.55 0.24 14.53
CA MET A 135 -17.60 0.86 15.47
C MET A 135 -17.37 2.33 15.12
N LEU A 136 -17.13 2.62 13.84
CA LEU A 136 -16.92 3.98 13.34
C LEU A 136 -18.15 4.86 13.54
N ARG A 137 -19.36 4.37 13.24
CA ARG A 137 -20.61 5.11 13.51
C ARG A 137 -20.77 5.39 15.00
N ALA A 138 -20.48 4.42 15.88
CA ALA A 138 -20.56 4.61 17.33
C ALA A 138 -19.53 5.63 17.84
N GLY A 139 -18.37 5.73 17.19
CA GLY A 139 -17.34 6.74 17.45
C GLY A 139 -17.59 8.11 16.82
N GLY A 140 -18.72 8.32 16.15
CA GLY A 140 -19.05 9.61 15.51
C GLY A 140 -18.29 9.86 14.19
N ALA A 141 -17.82 8.81 13.52
CA ALA A 141 -17.16 8.93 12.23
C ALA A 141 -18.06 9.53 11.16
N GLU A 142 -17.44 10.30 10.28
CA GLU A 142 -18.10 10.89 9.14
C GLU A 142 -18.57 9.82 8.13
N PRO A 143 -19.69 10.03 7.43
CA PRO A 143 -20.25 9.03 6.52
C PRO A 143 -19.26 8.51 5.48
N GLY A 144 -18.36 9.36 4.96
CA GLY A 144 -17.34 8.94 3.99
C GLY A 144 -16.31 7.96 4.57
N VAL A 145 -15.90 8.15 5.82
CA VAL A 145 -14.97 7.22 6.50
C VAL A 145 -15.64 5.87 6.76
N VAL A 146 -16.90 5.91 7.21
CA VAL A 146 -17.72 4.70 7.44
C VAL A 146 -17.91 3.93 6.14
N ASP A 147 -18.17 4.63 5.04
CA ASP A 147 -18.39 4.04 3.72
C ASP A 147 -17.13 3.33 3.19
N ILE A 148 -15.95 3.93 3.35
CA ILE A 148 -14.67 3.29 3.00
C ILE A 148 -14.49 1.99 3.78
N ALA A 149 -14.67 2.03 5.11
CA ALA A 149 -14.54 0.83 5.93
C ALA A 149 -15.55 -0.26 5.56
N LEU A 150 -16.78 0.11 5.19
CA LEU A 150 -17.83 -0.83 4.81
C LEU A 150 -17.59 -1.46 3.43
N HIS A 151 -17.09 -0.69 2.46
CA HIS A 151 -17.12 -1.05 1.04
C HIS A 151 -15.75 -1.21 0.37
N HIS A 152 -14.63 -1.12 1.08
CA HIS A 152 -13.28 -1.33 0.49
C HIS A 152 -13.05 -2.75 -0.07
N HIS A 153 -13.95 -3.70 0.18
CA HIS A 153 -13.93 -5.04 -0.43
C HIS A 153 -15.00 -5.25 -1.52
N GLU A 154 -15.74 -4.20 -1.88
CA GLU A 154 -16.58 -4.22 -3.06
C GLU A 154 -15.74 -4.24 -4.34
N LYS A 155 -16.30 -4.82 -5.40
CA LYS A 155 -15.66 -4.93 -6.71
C LYS A 155 -16.55 -4.31 -7.76
N ILE A 156 -15.96 -3.71 -8.78
CA ILE A 156 -16.72 -3.02 -9.84
C ILE A 156 -17.76 -3.93 -10.51
N ASP A 157 -17.49 -5.22 -10.63
CA ASP A 157 -18.38 -6.22 -11.20
C ASP A 157 -19.51 -6.72 -10.27
N GLY A 158 -19.58 -6.24 -9.02
CA GLY A 158 -20.58 -6.67 -8.04
C GLY A 158 -20.28 -8.01 -7.36
N THR A 159 -19.11 -8.61 -7.59
CA THR A 159 -18.71 -9.88 -6.96
C THR A 159 -18.03 -9.70 -5.59
N GLY A 160 -17.97 -8.46 -5.10
CA GLY A 160 -17.42 -8.07 -3.81
C GLY A 160 -18.35 -8.37 -2.63
N TYR A 161 -18.05 -7.75 -1.48
CA TYR A 161 -18.83 -7.84 -0.25
C TYR A 161 -18.66 -6.55 0.58
N PRO A 162 -19.58 -6.23 1.51
CA PRO A 162 -20.72 -7.03 1.98
C PRO A 162 -22.01 -6.92 1.14
N ASP A 163 -22.24 -5.80 0.47
CA ASP A 163 -23.52 -5.42 -0.13
C ASP A 163 -23.59 -5.75 -1.63
N ARG A 164 -22.47 -6.16 -2.24
CA ARG A 164 -22.36 -6.53 -3.66
C ARG A 164 -22.70 -5.37 -4.59
N LEU A 165 -22.27 -4.18 -4.20
CA LEU A 165 -22.40 -2.97 -5.01
C LEU A 165 -21.58 -3.11 -6.29
N ALA A 166 -22.05 -2.51 -7.38
CA ALA A 166 -21.38 -2.55 -8.67
C ALA A 166 -21.21 -1.15 -9.27
N GLY A 167 -20.14 -0.96 -10.04
CA GLY A 167 -19.84 0.29 -10.73
C GLY A 167 -19.93 1.52 -9.82
N ASP A 168 -20.73 2.51 -10.24
CA ASP A 168 -20.87 3.79 -9.54
C ASP A 168 -21.74 3.74 -8.28
N ALA A 169 -22.34 2.59 -7.95
CA ALA A 169 -22.95 2.39 -6.63
C ALA A 169 -21.89 2.34 -5.52
N ILE A 170 -20.63 2.04 -5.86
CA ILE A 170 -19.50 2.12 -4.95
C ILE A 170 -18.96 3.55 -4.98
N SER A 171 -18.84 4.18 -3.81
CA SER A 171 -18.32 5.54 -3.72
C SER A 171 -16.90 5.65 -4.30
N LEU A 172 -16.52 6.86 -4.72
CA LEU A 172 -15.17 7.12 -5.20
C LEU A 172 -14.10 6.73 -4.18
N LEU A 173 -14.27 7.11 -2.91
CA LEU A 173 -13.31 6.83 -1.85
C LEU A 173 -13.24 5.34 -1.50
N ALA A 174 -14.36 4.60 -1.55
CA ALA A 174 -14.35 3.15 -1.36
C ALA A 174 -13.65 2.43 -2.51
N ARG A 175 -13.87 2.87 -3.77
CA ARG A 175 -13.13 2.35 -4.94
C ARG A 175 -11.63 2.61 -4.84
N MET A 176 -11.22 3.77 -4.33
CA MET A 176 -9.82 4.07 -4.01
C MET A 176 -9.29 3.12 -2.93
N GLY A 177 -10.05 2.94 -1.85
CA GLY A 177 -9.71 2.05 -0.73
C GLY A 177 -9.44 0.62 -1.18
N ALA A 178 -10.28 0.08 -2.06
CA ALA A 178 -10.11 -1.27 -2.62
C ALA A 178 -8.77 -1.44 -3.37
N ILE A 179 -8.36 -0.44 -4.15
CA ILE A 179 -7.08 -0.47 -4.88
C ILE A 179 -5.91 -0.38 -3.91
N CYS A 180 -5.96 0.56 -2.97
CA CYS A 180 -4.89 0.80 -2.01
C CYS A 180 -4.68 -0.38 -1.05
N ASP A 181 -5.76 -0.93 -0.49
CA ASP A 181 -5.73 -2.13 0.36
C ASP A 181 -5.09 -3.30 -0.37
N VAL A 182 -5.61 -3.66 -1.55
CA VAL A 182 -5.13 -4.83 -2.29
C VAL A 182 -3.67 -4.67 -2.71
N TYR A 183 -3.25 -3.48 -3.12
CA TYR A 183 -1.85 -3.24 -3.46
C TYR A 183 -0.91 -3.43 -2.27
N ASP A 184 -1.21 -2.83 -1.10
CA ASP A 184 -0.37 -3.02 0.09
C ASP A 184 -0.40 -4.48 0.56
N ALA A 185 -1.58 -5.11 0.50
CA ALA A 185 -1.80 -6.50 0.88
C ALA A 185 -0.92 -7.49 0.11
N VAL A 186 -0.73 -7.30 -1.21
CA VAL A 186 0.07 -8.21 -2.04
C VAL A 186 1.56 -7.86 -2.09
N THR A 187 1.92 -6.61 -1.79
CA THR A 187 3.32 -6.14 -1.80
C THR A 187 3.98 -6.12 -0.42
N SER A 188 3.24 -6.46 0.64
CA SER A 188 3.74 -6.61 2.01
C SER A 188 4.04 -8.07 2.35
N GLU A 189 5.06 -8.29 3.18
CA GLU A 189 5.43 -9.61 3.69
C GLU A 189 4.36 -10.14 4.67
N ARG A 190 3.95 -11.40 4.49
CA ARG A 190 3.00 -12.10 5.38
C ARG A 190 3.65 -13.39 5.87
N ALA A 191 3.26 -13.86 7.05
CA ALA A 191 3.80 -15.08 7.68
C ALA A 191 3.80 -16.35 6.80
N TYR A 192 3.02 -16.40 5.71
CA TYR A 192 2.93 -17.55 4.79
C TYR A 192 3.22 -17.22 3.32
N LYS A 193 3.64 -15.99 3.00
CA LYS A 193 3.79 -15.57 1.60
C LYS A 193 4.85 -14.49 1.45
N LYS A 194 5.82 -14.75 0.57
CA LYS A 194 6.76 -13.72 0.11
C LYS A 194 6.00 -12.59 -0.59
N PRO A 195 6.36 -11.31 -0.31
CA PRO A 195 5.75 -10.18 -0.99
C PRO A 195 5.96 -10.28 -2.50
N TRP A 196 5.00 -9.78 -3.28
CA TRP A 196 5.21 -9.57 -4.70
C TRP A 196 6.14 -8.38 -4.91
N ASP A 197 6.99 -8.46 -5.93
CA ASP A 197 7.68 -7.27 -6.44
C ASP A 197 6.63 -6.19 -6.79
N PRO A 198 6.84 -4.91 -6.42
CA PRO A 198 5.86 -3.84 -6.64
C PRO A 198 5.39 -3.70 -8.08
N SER A 199 6.32 -3.78 -9.02
CA SER A 199 6.01 -3.69 -10.43
C SER A 199 5.22 -4.92 -10.88
N ALA A 200 5.56 -6.11 -10.37
CA ALA A 200 4.84 -7.34 -10.64
C ALA A 200 3.41 -7.30 -10.10
N ALA A 201 3.21 -6.73 -8.91
CA ALA A 201 1.89 -6.50 -8.34
C ALA A 201 1.03 -5.61 -9.22
N MET A 202 1.55 -4.46 -9.66
CA MET A 202 0.85 -3.56 -10.58
C MET A 202 0.44 -4.27 -11.88
N ARG A 203 1.36 -5.02 -12.51
CA ARG A 203 1.06 -5.79 -13.73
C ARG A 203 -0.01 -6.85 -13.50
N GLN A 204 0.00 -7.51 -12.34
CA GLN A 204 -0.98 -8.55 -12.04
C GLN A 204 -2.35 -7.96 -11.75
N MET A 205 -2.42 -6.87 -10.97
CA MET A 205 -3.66 -6.15 -10.70
C MET A 205 -4.30 -5.60 -11.98
N ALA A 206 -3.49 -5.11 -12.92
CA ALA A 206 -3.96 -4.60 -14.22
C ALA A 206 -4.66 -5.67 -15.10
N LYS A 207 -4.40 -6.96 -14.84
CA LYS A 207 -5.03 -8.07 -15.58
C LYS A 207 -6.38 -8.49 -15.00
N TRP A 208 -6.76 -8.00 -13.82
CA TRP A 208 -8.03 -8.37 -13.20
C TRP A 208 -9.17 -7.54 -13.79
N GLU A 209 -9.96 -8.20 -14.63
CA GLU A 209 -11.21 -7.63 -15.13
C GLU A 209 -12.28 -7.64 -14.01
N GLY A 210 -13.10 -6.59 -13.96
CA GLY A 210 -14.21 -6.49 -13.00
C GLY A 210 -13.84 -6.14 -11.56
N HIS A 211 -12.56 -6.20 -11.17
CA HIS A 211 -12.15 -5.92 -9.80
C HIS A 211 -12.11 -4.41 -9.50
N PHE A 212 -11.38 -3.64 -10.31
CA PHE A 212 -11.07 -2.24 -10.04
C PHE A 212 -11.65 -1.30 -11.10
N ASP A 213 -11.91 -0.06 -10.69
CA ASP A 213 -12.21 1.02 -11.61
C ASP A 213 -10.94 1.34 -12.41
N LYS A 214 -10.98 1.16 -13.73
CA LYS A 214 -9.80 1.34 -14.59
C LYS A 214 -9.27 2.78 -14.55
N ARG A 215 -10.13 3.79 -14.40
CA ARG A 215 -9.71 5.21 -14.35
C ARG A 215 -8.97 5.49 -13.05
N ILE A 216 -9.52 5.04 -11.93
CA ILE A 216 -8.91 5.21 -10.60
C ILE A 216 -7.61 4.38 -10.52
N PHE A 217 -7.61 3.16 -11.05
CA PHE A 217 -6.41 2.32 -11.10
C PHE A 217 -5.29 2.96 -11.93
N HIS A 218 -5.59 3.58 -13.07
CA HIS A 218 -4.59 4.33 -13.83
C HIS A 218 -4.03 5.54 -13.05
N ALA A 219 -4.88 6.28 -12.33
CA ALA A 219 -4.42 7.36 -11.45
C ALA A 219 -3.53 6.82 -10.33
N PHE A 220 -3.87 5.67 -9.76
CA PHE A 220 -3.06 4.97 -8.76
C PHE A 220 -1.68 4.57 -9.29
N VAL A 221 -1.61 4.01 -10.50
CA VAL A 221 -0.32 3.68 -11.15
C VAL A 221 0.54 4.93 -11.32
N LYS A 222 -0.05 6.07 -11.68
CA LYS A 222 0.70 7.33 -11.79
C LYS A 222 1.14 7.88 -10.43
N ALA A 223 0.31 7.73 -9.40
CA ALA A 223 0.62 8.17 -8.04
C ALA A 223 1.75 7.35 -7.39
N VAL A 224 1.81 6.04 -7.65
CA VAL A 224 2.83 5.14 -7.07
C VAL A 224 4.06 5.01 -7.96
N GLY A 225 3.89 5.10 -9.28
CA GLY A 225 4.92 4.93 -10.30
C GLY A 225 4.87 3.55 -10.99
N ILE A 226 5.35 3.50 -12.24
CA ILE A 226 5.44 2.24 -13.02
C ILE A 226 6.49 1.29 -12.42
N TYR A 227 7.59 1.86 -11.94
CA TYR A 227 8.62 1.16 -11.19
C TYR A 227 8.70 1.78 -9.79
N PRO A 228 7.88 1.31 -8.83
CA PRO A 228 7.93 1.82 -7.46
C PRO A 228 9.31 1.58 -6.83
N VAL A 229 9.67 2.39 -5.84
CA VAL A 229 10.90 2.19 -5.05
C VAL A 229 10.95 0.75 -4.49
N GLY A 230 12.13 0.14 -4.57
CA GLY A 230 12.37 -1.26 -4.26
C GLY A 230 12.11 -2.24 -5.41
N SER A 231 11.61 -1.79 -6.57
CA SER A 231 11.44 -2.66 -7.74
C SER A 231 12.79 -3.12 -8.29
N LEU A 232 12.93 -4.42 -8.54
CA LEU A 232 14.09 -4.96 -9.26
C LEU A 232 13.87 -4.78 -10.76
N VAL A 233 14.84 -4.16 -11.44
CA VAL A 233 14.76 -3.83 -12.86
C VAL A 233 16.00 -4.26 -13.62
N ARG A 234 15.79 -4.65 -14.88
CA ARG A 234 16.86 -4.91 -15.85
C ARG A 234 17.10 -3.66 -16.68
N LEU A 235 18.37 -3.31 -16.81
CA LEU A 235 18.82 -2.20 -17.64
C LEU A 235 19.28 -2.67 -19.02
N SER A 236 19.20 -1.79 -20.02
CA SER A 236 19.65 -2.04 -21.40
C SER A 236 21.14 -2.39 -21.48
N SER A 237 21.94 -1.89 -20.52
CA SER A 237 23.35 -2.24 -20.34
C SER A 237 23.62 -3.69 -19.92
N GLN A 238 22.58 -4.50 -19.67
CA GLN A 238 22.67 -5.83 -19.07
C GLN A 238 23.16 -5.78 -17.61
N ARG A 239 22.72 -4.76 -16.86
CA ARG A 239 22.89 -4.66 -15.42
C ARG A 239 21.55 -4.81 -14.71
N LEU A 240 21.57 -5.34 -13.50
CA LEU A 240 20.42 -5.29 -12.60
C LEU A 240 20.58 -4.11 -11.65
N ALA A 241 19.45 -3.48 -11.37
CA ALA A 241 19.36 -2.34 -10.47
C ALA A 241 18.08 -2.43 -9.63
N VAL A 242 18.09 -1.73 -8.50
CA VAL A 242 16.88 -1.49 -7.71
C VAL A 242 16.49 -0.02 -7.83
N VAL A 243 15.20 0.27 -7.96
CA VAL A 243 14.71 1.66 -7.94
C VAL A 243 14.87 2.26 -6.55
N VAL A 244 15.57 3.39 -6.45
CA VAL A 244 15.81 4.10 -5.17
C VAL A 244 15.00 5.39 -5.07
N GLU A 245 14.76 6.06 -6.19
CA GLU A 245 13.88 7.22 -6.27
C GLU A 245 13.04 7.13 -7.54
N PRO A 246 11.74 7.45 -7.50
CA PRO A 246 10.91 7.50 -8.69
C PRO A 246 11.29 8.69 -9.58
N GLY A 247 10.99 8.59 -10.87
CA GLY A 247 11.23 9.69 -11.80
C GLY A 247 10.23 10.83 -11.59
N MET A 248 10.74 12.07 -11.47
CA MET A 248 9.90 13.25 -11.25
C MET A 248 9.15 13.70 -12.51
N GLU A 249 9.81 13.63 -13.67
CA GLU A 249 9.25 14.06 -14.96
C GLU A 249 8.67 12.91 -15.78
N SER A 250 9.25 11.70 -15.63
CA SER A 250 8.84 10.51 -16.36
C SER A 250 8.85 9.29 -15.46
N LEU A 251 7.77 8.52 -15.53
CA LEU A 251 7.60 7.26 -14.79
C LEU A 251 8.56 6.15 -15.28
N LEU A 252 9.24 6.36 -16.41
CA LEU A 252 10.14 5.38 -17.03
C LEU A 252 11.62 5.65 -16.73
N THR A 253 11.95 6.81 -16.17
CA THR A 253 13.34 7.21 -15.89
C THR A 253 13.55 7.53 -14.40
N PRO A 254 13.37 6.54 -13.50
CA PRO A 254 13.68 6.71 -12.08
C PRO A 254 15.19 6.75 -11.82
N LYS A 255 15.59 7.13 -10.61
CA LYS A 255 16.96 6.86 -10.14
C LYS A 255 17.05 5.42 -9.64
N VAL A 256 18.10 4.73 -10.06
CA VAL A 256 18.31 3.31 -9.78
C VAL A 256 19.69 3.09 -9.17
N ARG A 257 19.82 2.11 -8.27
CA ARG A 257 21.11 1.66 -7.75
C ARG A 257 21.49 0.35 -8.42
N VAL A 258 22.51 0.39 -9.28
CA VAL A 258 23.05 -0.81 -9.93
C VAL A 258 23.92 -1.58 -8.94
N PHE A 259 23.85 -2.91 -8.99
CA PHE A 259 24.60 -3.77 -8.06
C PHE A 259 25.04 -5.10 -8.66
N PHE A 260 24.54 -5.48 -9.85
CA PHE A 260 24.90 -6.76 -10.48
C PHE A 260 25.02 -6.64 -12.00
N SER A 261 25.98 -7.36 -12.58
CA SER A 261 26.20 -7.44 -14.04
C SER A 261 25.73 -8.79 -14.56
N LEU A 262 24.82 -8.79 -15.53
CA LEU A 262 24.34 -10.01 -16.20
C LEU A 262 25.36 -10.56 -17.18
N ARG A 263 26.28 -9.72 -17.68
CA ARG A 263 27.34 -10.14 -18.62
C ARG A 263 28.39 -11.01 -17.94
N SER A 264 28.86 -10.56 -16.77
CA SER A 264 29.84 -11.30 -15.96
C SER A 264 29.19 -12.24 -14.95
N ARG A 265 27.89 -12.08 -14.69
CA ARG A 265 27.13 -12.81 -13.65
C ARG A 265 27.72 -12.62 -12.26
N GLU A 266 28.18 -11.41 -11.96
CA GLU A 266 28.84 -11.06 -10.71
C GLU A 266 28.30 -9.75 -10.13
N PRO A 267 28.38 -9.58 -8.79
CA PRO A 267 28.17 -8.28 -8.15
C PRO A 267 29.13 -7.23 -8.69
N ILE A 268 28.65 -5.99 -8.80
CA ILE A 268 29.46 -4.82 -9.19
C ILE A 268 29.43 -3.77 -8.08
N PRO A 269 30.41 -2.86 -8.02
CA PRO A 269 30.35 -1.73 -7.10
C PRO A 269 29.03 -0.98 -7.24
N MET A 270 28.37 -0.72 -6.11
CA MET A 270 27.08 -0.06 -6.11
C MET A 270 27.22 1.37 -6.61
N GLN A 271 26.37 1.74 -7.56
CA GLN A 271 26.33 3.09 -8.11
C GLN A 271 24.88 3.52 -8.31
N THR A 272 24.54 4.72 -7.82
CA THR A 272 23.27 5.34 -8.15
C THR A 272 23.37 6.02 -9.51
N ILE A 273 22.44 5.70 -10.39
CA ILE A 273 22.32 6.24 -11.74
C ILE A 273 20.98 6.95 -11.83
N ASP A 274 21.01 8.22 -12.24
CA ASP A 274 19.81 8.94 -12.62
C ASP A 274 19.51 8.66 -14.11
N LEU A 275 18.42 7.92 -14.36
CA LEU A 275 18.02 7.58 -15.73
C LEU A 275 17.40 8.77 -16.47
N ALA A 276 17.04 9.86 -15.78
CA ALA A 276 16.55 11.09 -16.39
C ALA A 276 17.70 12.03 -16.82
N ALA A 277 18.93 11.78 -16.34
CA ALA A 277 20.07 12.62 -16.70
C ALA A 277 20.38 12.53 -18.21
N THR A 278 20.56 13.68 -18.86
CA THR A 278 20.84 13.76 -20.31
C THR A 278 22.12 13.03 -20.74
N SER A 279 23.06 12.82 -19.82
CA SER A 279 24.29 12.04 -20.02
C SER A 279 24.08 10.52 -19.92
N CYS A 280 22.95 10.08 -19.36
CA CYS A 280 22.63 8.67 -19.17
C CYS A 280 22.11 8.07 -20.49
N LYS A 281 22.77 7.01 -20.95
CA LYS A 281 22.35 6.24 -22.15
C LYS A 281 21.68 4.92 -21.80
N ASP A 282 21.50 4.65 -20.52
CA ASP A 282 20.86 3.42 -20.06
C ASP A 282 19.36 3.61 -19.91
N SER A 283 18.61 2.52 -19.95
CA SER A 283 17.16 2.54 -19.81
C SER A 283 16.68 1.23 -19.20
N ILE A 284 15.50 1.26 -18.56
CA ILE A 284 14.86 0.05 -18.05
C ILE A 284 14.29 -0.72 -19.24
N THR A 285 14.76 -1.94 -19.46
CA THR A 285 14.18 -2.85 -20.47
C THR A 285 12.99 -3.60 -19.91
N GLY A 286 12.94 -3.77 -18.59
CA GLY A 286 11.81 -4.36 -17.92
C GLY A 286 12.02 -4.60 -16.43
N PRO A 287 10.93 -4.96 -15.75
CA PRO A 287 10.97 -5.52 -14.41
C PRO A 287 11.68 -6.87 -14.42
N GLU A 288 12.38 -7.20 -13.34
CA GLU A 288 13.07 -8.47 -13.17
C GLU A 288 12.45 -9.26 -12.02
N ASP A 289 12.27 -10.56 -12.16
CA ASP A 289 11.73 -11.42 -11.10
C ASP A 289 12.83 -11.76 -10.09
N PRO A 290 12.74 -11.29 -8.82
CA PRO A 290 13.74 -11.57 -7.81
C PRO A 290 13.90 -13.07 -7.51
N THR A 291 12.87 -13.90 -7.76
CA THR A 291 12.90 -15.34 -7.47
C THR A 291 13.81 -16.12 -8.41
N LEU A 292 14.18 -15.53 -9.56
CA LEU A 292 15.19 -16.09 -10.46
C LEU A 292 16.61 -15.94 -9.90
N TRP A 293 16.77 -15.21 -8.80
CA TRP A 293 18.05 -14.86 -8.20
C TRP A 293 18.09 -15.27 -6.73
N ASN A 294 19.29 -15.59 -6.23
CA ASN A 294 19.49 -15.88 -4.81
C ASN A 294 20.05 -14.66 -4.05
N PHE A 295 19.58 -13.46 -4.41
CA PHE A 295 19.99 -12.23 -3.74
C PHE A 295 19.44 -12.21 -2.31
N LYS A 296 20.34 -12.01 -1.35
CA LYS A 296 19.96 -11.77 0.05
C LYS A 296 19.86 -10.27 0.26
N ASN A 297 18.86 -9.84 1.03
CA ASN A 297 18.67 -8.46 1.48
C ASN A 297 18.62 -7.41 0.35
N LEU A 298 17.78 -7.63 -0.67
CA LEU A 298 17.56 -6.60 -1.71
C LEU A 298 17.07 -5.26 -1.12
N ASP A 299 16.42 -5.29 0.05
CA ASP A 299 15.92 -4.09 0.70
C ASP A 299 17.01 -3.13 1.15
N ASP A 300 18.20 -3.64 1.51
CA ASP A 300 19.33 -2.81 1.91
C ASP A 300 19.80 -1.89 0.76
N LEU A 301 19.56 -2.31 -0.49
CA LEU A 301 20.01 -1.57 -1.69
C LEU A 301 19.26 -0.27 -1.94
N TRP A 302 18.09 -0.09 -1.34
CA TRP A 302 17.27 1.10 -1.56
C TRP A 302 16.87 1.81 -0.27
N MET A 303 17.24 1.27 0.89
CA MET A 303 16.95 1.86 2.20
C MET A 303 17.88 3.01 2.62
N GLU A 304 19.05 3.16 2.00
CA GLU A 304 20.04 4.22 2.29
C GLU A 304 19.79 5.53 1.54
#